data_AF-A0A524CHX1-F1
#
_entry.id   AF-A0A524CHX1-F1
#
_cell.length_a   1.000
_cell.length_b   1.000
_cell.length_c   1.000
_cell.angle_alpha   90.00
_cell.angle_beta   90.00
_cell.angle_gamma   90.00
#
_symmetry.space_group_name_H-M   'P 1'
#
loop_
_entity.id
_entity.type
_entity.pdbx_description
1 polymer ?
#
loop_
_entity_poly.entity_id
_entity_poly.type
_entity_poly.pdbx_seq_one_letter_code
_entity_poly.pdbx_strand_id
1 'polypeptide(L)'
;MFLSFINVLVCPYFFRLVTTVCGMGRIEIVELIKNGTVLAVRVPGGDRIKFAYIDTELEEGEKAYYYIRITQFDGGRGWSSPIWIRHTI
;
A
#
# COMPACT_ATOMS: atom_id res chain seq x y z
N MET A 1 7.14 7.51 -14.98
CA MET A 1 6.10 6.46 -14.90
C MET A 1 6.48 5.54 -13.74
N PHE A 2 5.59 5.31 -12.78
CA PHE A 2 5.86 4.44 -11.63
C PHE A 2 5.14 3.11 -11.81
N LEU A 3 5.77 1.99 -11.44
CA LEU A 3 5.05 0.73 -11.28
C LEU A 3 4.95 0.40 -9.80
N SER A 4 3.72 0.43 -9.30
CA SER A 4 3.38 -0.12 -8.00
C SER A 4 2.48 -1.32 -8.22
N PHE A 5 2.85 -2.44 -7.63
CA PHE A 5 2.06 -3.67 -7.62
C PHE A 5 1.71 -3.98 -6.17
N ILE A 6 0.43 -3.97 -5.87
CA ILE A 6 -0.07 -4.45 -4.59
C ILE A 6 -0.68 -5.82 -4.85
N ASN A 7 -0.08 -6.85 -4.28
CA ASN A 7 -0.66 -8.18 -4.23
C ASN A 7 -1.38 -8.33 -2.90
N VAL A 8 -2.66 -8.66 -2.93
CA VAL A 8 -3.45 -8.87 -1.72
C VAL A 8 -3.64 -10.36 -1.51
N LEU A 9 -3.24 -10.85 -0.34
CA LEU A 9 -3.59 -12.17 0.14
C LEU A 9 -4.67 -12.02 1.21
N VAL A 10 -5.84 -12.55 0.91
CA VAL A 10 -7.00 -12.55 1.81
C VAL A 10 -7.01 -13.87 2.58
N CYS A 11 -6.99 -13.80 3.90
CA CYS A 11 -7.12 -14.94 4.81
C CYS A 11 -8.30 -14.66 5.74
N PRO A 12 -9.09 -15.67 6.18
CA PRO A 12 -10.36 -15.45 6.88
C PRO A 12 -10.24 -14.75 8.24
N TYR A 13 -9.04 -14.62 8.81
CA TYR A 13 -8.81 -13.98 10.12
C TYR A 13 -7.94 -12.72 10.06
N PHE A 14 -7.33 -12.42 8.91
CA PHE A 14 -6.48 -11.23 8.75
C PHE A 14 -6.29 -10.91 7.26
N PHE A 15 -6.22 -9.61 6.95
CA PHE A 15 -5.90 -9.17 5.59
C PHE A 15 -4.42 -8.89 5.48
N ARG A 16 -3.71 -9.63 4.61
CA ARG A 16 -2.29 -9.41 4.35
C ARG A 16 -2.10 -8.72 3.00
N LEU A 17 -1.68 -7.46 3.04
CA LEU A 17 -1.32 -6.68 1.88
C LEU A 17 0.17 -6.82 1.63
N VAL A 18 0.57 -7.44 0.52
CA VAL A 18 1.96 -7.53 0.08
C VAL A 18 2.20 -6.51 -1.03
N THR A 19 2.88 -5.44 -0.69
CA THR A 19 3.16 -4.34 -1.61
C THR A 19 4.56 -4.45 -2.17
N THR A 20 4.69 -4.32 -3.48
CA THR A 20 5.97 -4.16 -4.18
C THR A 20 5.94 -2.85 -4.96
N VAL A 21 6.86 -1.96 -4.63
CA VAL A 21 7.02 -0.66 -5.30
C VAL A 21 8.33 -0.64 -6.05
N CYS A 22 8.26 -0.23 -7.32
CA CYS A 22 9.43 0.03 -8.16
C CYS A 22 9.35 1.47 -8.71
N GLY A 23 10.23 2.32 -8.22
CA GLY A 23 10.47 3.65 -8.74
C GLY A 23 11.42 3.64 -9.92
N MET A 24 11.37 4.67 -10.75
CA MET A 24 12.39 4.97 -11.77
C MET A 24 13.65 5.62 -11.17
N GLY A 25 13.57 6.04 -9.91
CA GLY A 25 14.64 6.71 -9.18
C GLY A 25 14.46 6.49 -7.69
N ARG A 26 15.33 7.13 -6.89
CA ARG A 26 15.33 6.97 -5.45
C ARG A 26 14.00 7.39 -4.84
N ILE A 27 13.40 6.48 -4.09
CA ILE A 27 12.14 6.70 -3.39
C ILE A 27 12.47 7.33 -2.04
N GLU A 28 11.79 8.41 -1.69
CA GLU A 28 11.93 9.05 -0.39
C GLU A 28 10.96 8.41 0.60
N ILE A 29 9.67 8.37 0.25
CA ILE A 29 8.61 7.93 1.15
C ILE A 29 7.61 7.05 0.40
N VAL A 30 7.19 5.97 1.05
CA VAL A 30 6.07 5.12 0.64
C VAL A 30 5.05 5.07 1.76
N GLU A 31 3.81 5.41 1.45
CA GLU A 31 2.70 5.49 2.40
C GLU A 31 1.62 4.48 1.98
N LEU A 32 1.20 3.63 2.91
CA LEU A 32 0.00 2.80 2.78
C LEU A 32 -1.17 3.54 3.39
N ILE A 33 -2.24 3.71 2.60
CA ILE A 33 -3.39 4.53 2.98
C ILE A 33 -4.65 3.67 2.91
N LYS A 34 -5.43 3.63 3.99
CA LYS A 34 -6.76 3.00 4.11
C LYS A 34 -7.81 4.09 4.26
N ASN A 35 -8.79 4.14 3.36
CA ASN A 35 -9.90 5.10 3.44
C ASN A 35 -9.47 6.58 3.59
N GLY A 36 -8.30 6.95 3.05
CA GLY A 36 -7.71 8.28 3.19
C GLY A 36 -6.78 8.49 4.40
N THR A 37 -6.75 7.54 5.34
CA THR A 37 -5.88 7.57 6.52
C THR A 37 -4.58 6.82 6.28
N VAL A 38 -3.44 7.43 6.65
CA VAL A 38 -2.12 6.79 6.51
C VAL A 38 -1.97 5.73 7.60
N LEU A 39 -1.88 4.46 7.21
CA LEU A 39 -1.67 3.33 8.11
C LEU A 39 -0.19 3.06 8.38
N ALA A 40 0.64 3.19 7.34
CA ALA A 40 2.06 2.88 7.44
C ALA A 40 2.88 3.77 6.54
N VAL A 41 4.05 4.18 7.04
CA VAL A 41 5.06 4.93 6.28
C VAL A 41 6.34 4.11 6.22
N ARG A 42 6.99 4.10 5.06
CA ARG A 42 8.28 3.45 4.84
C ARG A 42 9.20 4.40 4.08
N VAL A 43 10.49 4.36 4.42
CA VAL A 43 11.54 5.18 3.79
C VAL A 43 12.57 4.23 3.19
N PRO A 44 12.27 3.64 2.02
CA PRO A 44 13.23 2.80 1.33
C PRO A 44 14.29 3.69 0.69
N GLY A 45 15.48 3.78 1.27
CA GLY A 45 16.57 4.62 0.75
C GLY A 45 17.10 4.26 -0.66
N GLY A 46 16.39 3.42 -1.42
CA GLY A 46 16.69 2.97 -2.79
C GLY A 46 15.51 3.18 -3.75
N ASP A 47 15.52 2.49 -4.88
CA ASP A 47 14.51 2.59 -5.95
C ASP A 47 13.39 1.54 -5.83
N ARG A 48 13.52 0.58 -4.92
CA ARG A 48 12.58 -0.53 -4.75
C ARG A 48 12.32 -0.84 -3.29
N ILE A 49 11.09 -1.24 -2.99
CA ILE A 49 10.73 -1.80 -1.69
C ILE A 49 9.68 -2.90 -1.86
N LYS A 50 9.82 -3.96 -1.07
CA LYS A 50 8.78 -4.96 -0.87
C LYS A 50 8.50 -5.07 0.62
N PHE A 51 7.23 -4.93 1.00
CA PHE A 51 6.81 -5.08 2.39
C PHE A 51 5.43 -5.69 2.49
N ALA A 52 5.12 -6.26 3.64
CA ALA A 52 3.80 -6.75 3.98
C ALA A 52 3.20 -5.91 5.10
N TYR A 53 1.90 -5.68 5.05
CA TYR A 53 1.09 -5.09 6.11
C TYR A 53 -0.05 -6.06 6.43
N ILE A 54 -0.31 -6.25 7.72
CA ILE A 54 -1.42 -7.07 8.20
C ILE A 54 -2.44 -6.11 8.80
N ASP A 55 -3.63 -6.06 8.21
CA ASP A 55 -4.76 -5.36 8.80
C ASP A 55 -5.57 -6.35 9.66
N THR A 56 -5.56 -6.12 10.97
CA THR A 56 -6.32 -6.86 11.98
C THR A 56 -7.57 -6.11 12.44
N GLU A 57 -7.77 -4.88 11.97
CA GLU A 57 -8.85 -3.98 12.39
C GLU A 57 -9.99 -3.93 11.35
N LEU A 58 -9.91 -4.69 10.27
CA LEU A 58 -10.99 -4.74 9.28
C LEU A 58 -12.15 -5.57 9.82
N GLU A 59 -13.24 -4.89 10.17
CA GLU A 59 -14.42 -5.54 10.75
C GLU A 59 -15.24 -6.31 9.71
N GLU A 60 -16.10 -7.22 10.19
CA GLU A 60 -17.03 -7.95 9.35
C GLU A 60 -18.00 -7.01 8.61
N GLY A 61 -18.16 -7.20 7.31
CA GLY A 61 -19.03 -6.36 6.48
C GLY A 61 -18.44 -5.00 6.10
N GLU A 62 -17.25 -4.64 6.61
CA GLU A 62 -16.59 -3.38 6.28
C GLU A 62 -16.11 -3.36 4.82
N LYS A 63 -16.23 -2.19 4.20
CA LYS A 63 -15.64 -1.87 2.91
C LYS A 63 -14.50 -0.90 3.13
N ALA A 64 -13.30 -1.31 2.76
CA ALA A 64 -12.12 -0.46 2.82
C ALA A 64 -11.42 -0.44 1.46
N TYR A 65 -10.86 0.71 1.10
CA TYR A 65 -9.95 0.79 -0.03
C TYR A 65 -8.55 1.12 0.44
N TYR A 66 -7.58 0.43 -0.17
CA TYR A 66 -6.16 0.61 0.09
C TYR A 66 -5.49 1.14 -1.15
N TYR A 67 -4.60 2.10 -0.98
CA TYR A 67 -3.71 2.52 -2.04
C TYR A 67 -2.35 2.92 -1.46
N ILE A 68 -1.37 2.92 -2.34
CA ILE A 68 -0.01 3.34 -2.01
C ILE A 68 0.21 4.73 -2.57
N ARG A 69 0.79 5.62 -1.77
CA ARG A 69 1.31 6.90 -2.21
C ARG A 69 2.83 6.89 -2.10
N ILE A 70 3.51 7.39 -3.12
CA ILE A 70 4.97 7.37 -3.23
C ILE A 70 5.42 8.81 -3.44
N THR A 71 6.41 9.23 -2.68
CA THR A 71 7.14 10.48 -2.89
C THR A 71 8.60 10.14 -3.19
N GLN A 72 9.13 10.70 -4.27
CA GLN A 72 10.52 10.57 -4.67
C GLN A 72 11.34 11.74 -4.15
N PHE A 73 12.67 11.56 -4.14
CA PHE A 73 13.61 12.61 -3.71
C PHE A 73 13.59 13.87 -4.57
N ASP A 74 13.12 13.79 -5.81
CA ASP A 74 12.94 14.94 -6.71
C ASP A 74 11.60 15.68 -6.48
N GLY A 75 10.84 15.28 -5.46
CA GLY A 75 9.51 15.81 -5.17
C GLY A 75 8.39 15.22 -6.03
N GLY A 76 8.72 14.33 -6.97
CA GLY A 76 7.75 13.59 -7.77
C GLY A 76 6.85 12.74 -6.89
N ARG A 77 5.53 12.85 -7.09
CA ARG A 77 4.54 12.09 -6.33
C ARG A 77 3.68 11.25 -7.25
N GLY A 78 3.42 10.01 -6.83
CA GLY A 78 2.54 9.09 -7.54
C GLY A 78 1.71 8.25 -6.58
N TRP A 79 0.66 7.64 -7.10
CA TRP A 79 -0.21 6.76 -6.34
C TRP A 79 -0.61 5.54 -7.17
N SER A 80 -0.83 4.42 -6.49
CA SER A 80 -1.42 3.24 -7.10
C SER A 80 -2.91 3.44 -7.34
N SER A 81 -3.49 2.62 -8.21
CA SER A 81 -4.94 2.44 -8.22
C SER A 81 -5.42 1.96 -6.85
N PRO A 82 -6.61 2.40 -6.40
CA PRO A 82 -7.20 1.90 -5.17
C PRO A 82 -7.62 0.43 -5.33
N ILE A 83 -7.35 -0.36 -4.31
CA ILE A 83 -7.81 -1.74 -4.18
C ILE A 83 -8.94 -1.77 -3.18
N TRP A 84 -10.12 -2.12 -3.68
CA TRP A 84 -11.33 -2.26 -2.88
C TRP A 84 -11.38 -3.64 -2.27
N ILE A 85 -11.45 -3.68 -0.96
CA ILE A 85 -11.64 -4.89 -0.17
C ILE A 85 -13.01 -4.82 0.48
N ARG A 86 -13.73 -5.93 0.40
CA ARG A 86 -14.95 -6.16 1.17
C ARG A 86 -14.70 -7.38 2.03
N HIS A 87 -14.82 -7.23 3.34
CA HIS A 87 -14.76 -8.36 4.24
C HIS A 87 -16.13 -9.07 4.21
N THR A 88 -16.22 -10.13 3.42
CA THR A 88 -17.38 -11.05 3.40
C THR A 88 -16.94 -12.38 3.95
N ILE A 89 -17.77 -12.95 4.84
CA ILE A 89 -17.70 -14.35 5.23
C ILE A 89 -18.21 -15.22 4.08
#